data_AF-A0A126NQ35-F1
#
_entry.id   AF-A0A126NQ35-F1
#
_cell.length_a   1.000
_cell.length_b   1.000
_cell.length_c   1.000
_cell.angle_alpha   90.00
_cell.angle_beta   90.00
_cell.angle_gamma   90.00
#
_symmetry.space_group_name_H-M   'P 1'
#
loop_
_entity.id
_entity.type
_entity.pdbx_description
1 polymer ?
#
loop_
_entity_poly.entity_id
_entity_poly.type
_entity_poly.pdbx_seq_one_letter_code
_entity_poly.pdbx_strand_id
1 'polypeptide(L)'
;MSLPDPGPWGATLAILAMALATYLCRISGVVLMGFIPLTPRVRRGLAALPGSIVVATVLPLVERLGLAAALALVAAIGSMVFRRSELLALIVGMGAVSAARAFGL
;
A
#
# COMPACT_ATOMS: atom_id res chain seq x y z
N MET A 1 -24.58 6.07 3.37
CA MET A 1 -24.37 5.55 4.74
C MET A 1 -23.69 6.67 5.53
N SER A 2 -24.46 7.55 6.15
CA SER A 2 -23.95 8.64 6.98
C SER A 2 -23.41 8.03 8.27
N LEU A 3 -22.10 8.12 8.46
CA LEU A 3 -21.46 7.70 9.71
C LEU A 3 -21.99 8.61 10.83
N PRO A 4 -22.34 8.06 12.02
CA PRO A 4 -22.70 8.87 13.17
C PRO A 4 -21.59 9.88 13.47
N ASP A 5 -21.95 11.11 13.81
CA ASP A 5 -20.99 12.11 14.25
C ASP A 5 -20.15 11.52 15.39
N PRO A 6 -18.82 11.45 15.26
CA PRO A 6 -17.96 10.74 16.21
C PRO A 6 -17.95 11.35 17.62
N GLY A 7 -18.72 12.40 17.89
CA GLY A 7 -18.65 13.18 19.12
C GLY A 7 -17.27 13.84 19.28
N PRO A 8 -17.05 14.58 20.38
CA PRO A 8 -15.80 15.30 20.61
C PRO A 8 -14.57 14.37 20.72
N TRP A 9 -14.78 13.12 21.12
CA TRP A 9 -13.73 12.16 21.44
C TRP A 9 -13.58 11.03 20.42
N GLY A 10 -14.47 10.91 19.42
CA GLY A 10 -14.41 9.76 18.52
C GLY A 10 -13.20 9.76 17.61
N ALA A 11 -12.70 10.93 17.20
CA ALA A 11 -11.46 11.02 16.43
C ALA A 11 -10.25 10.54 17.26
N THR A 12 -10.15 10.96 18.52
CA THR A 12 -9.03 10.56 19.40
C THR A 12 -9.11 9.07 19.73
N LEU A 13 -10.31 8.54 20.02
CA LEU A 13 -10.52 7.11 20.22
C LEU A 13 -10.23 6.29 18.97
N ALA A 14 -10.62 6.75 17.78
CA ALA A 14 -10.34 6.07 16.52
C ALA A 14 -8.83 6.02 16.23
N ILE A 15 -8.12 7.13 16.45
CA ILE A 15 -6.66 7.18 16.29
C ILE A 15 -5.98 6.24 17.30
N LEU A 16 -6.41 6.27 18.57
CA LEU A 16 -5.87 5.36 19.60
C LEU A 16 -6.14 3.89 19.26
N ALA A 17 -7.34 3.56 18.79
CA ALA A 17 -7.68 2.21 18.36
C ALA A 17 -6.85 1.77 17.15
N MET A 18 -6.68 2.64 16.15
CA MET A 18 -5.85 2.36 14.97
C MET A 18 -4.38 2.19 15.35
N ALA A 19 -3.86 3.03 16.26
CA ALA A 19 -2.51 2.91 16.79
C ALA A 19 -2.33 1.58 17.54
N LEU A 20 -3.25 1.24 18.44
CA LEU A 20 -3.23 -0.01 19.19
C LEU A 20 -3.26 -1.22 18.26
N ALA A 21 -4.19 -1.26 17.31
CA ALA A 21 -4.28 -2.33 16.32
C ALA A 21 -2.99 -2.48 15.49
N THR A 22 -2.38 -1.36 15.10
CA THR A 22 -1.11 -1.35 14.35
C THR A 22 0.03 -1.93 15.18
N TYR A 23 0.17 -1.52 16.44
CA TYR A 23 1.20 -2.05 17.32
C TYR A 23 0.98 -3.53 17.64
N LEU A 24 -0.26 -3.94 17.92
CA LEU A 24 -0.60 -5.34 18.15
C LEU A 24 -0.26 -6.21 16.95
N CYS A 25 -0.56 -5.75 15.72
CA CYS A 25 -0.22 -6.47 14.49
C CYS A 25 1.31 -6.61 14.28
N ARG A 26 2.08 -5.56 14.61
CA ARG A 26 3.55 -5.62 14.53
C ARG A 26 4.14 -6.56 15.58
N ILE A 27 3.70 -6.45 16.83
CA ILE A 27 4.18 -7.27 17.95
C ILE A 27 3.84 -8.74 17.70
N SER A 28 2.61 -9.04 17.27
CA SER A 28 2.19 -10.41 16.98
C SER A 28 3.03 -11.05 15.89
N GLY A 29 3.39 -10.32 14.84
CA GLY A 29 4.29 -10.81 13.78
C GLY A 29 5.68 -11.20 14.31
N VAL A 30 6.29 -10.36 15.16
CA VAL A 30 7.60 -10.63 15.76
C VAL A 30 7.55 -11.83 16.70
N VAL A 31 6.54 -11.87 17.58
CA VAL A 31 6.33 -12.96 18.54
C VAL A 31 6.12 -14.28 17.80
N LEU A 32 5.27 -14.29 16.77
CA LEU A 32 4.97 -15.48 15.97
C LEU A 32 6.22 -16.00 15.22
N MET A 33 7.05 -15.11 14.69
CA MET A 33 8.32 -15.48 14.04
C MET A 33 9.33 -16.11 14.99
N GLY A 34 9.21 -15.88 16.30
CA GLY A 34 10.00 -16.59 17.31
C GLY A 34 9.63 -18.07 17.47
N PHE A 35 8.39 -18.44 17.12
CA PHE A 35 7.90 -19.82 17.25
C PHE A 35 8.01 -20.64 15.95
N ILE A 36 8.14 -19.99 14.79
CA ILE A 36 8.12 -20.68 13.49
C ILE A 36 9.55 -21.00 13.03
N PRO A 37 9.89 -22.29 12.79
CA PRO A 37 11.19 -22.63 12.21
C PRO A 37 11.30 -22.10 10.77
N LEU A 38 12.32 -21.29 10.51
CA LEU A 38 12.60 -20.65 9.22
C LEU A 38 13.16 -21.64 8.18
N THR A 39 12.29 -22.55 7.70
CA THR A 39 12.63 -23.46 6.61
C THR A 39 12.83 -22.71 5.28
N PRO A 40 13.56 -23.28 4.30
CA PRO A 40 13.78 -22.65 2.99
C PRO A 40 12.51 -22.28 2.21
N ARG A 41 11.39 -22.94 2.50
CA ARG A 41 10.08 -22.61 1.90
C ARG A 41 9.48 -21.36 2.53
N VAL A 42 9.47 -21.28 3.86
CA VAL A 42 8.94 -20.11 4.61
C VAL A 42 9.71 -18.84 4.24
N ARG A 43 11.05 -18.89 4.21
CA ARG A 43 11.86 -17.72 3.83
C ARG A 43 11.56 -17.20 2.43
N ARG A 44 11.35 -18.09 1.46
CA ARG A 44 10.97 -17.70 0.09
C ARG A 44 9.57 -17.08 0.06
N GLY A 45 8.62 -17.63 0.82
CA GLY A 45 7.30 -17.03 0.99
C GLY A 45 7.37 -15.62 1.57
N LEU A 46 8.12 -15.45 2.67
CA LEU A 46 8.32 -14.15 3.31
C LEU A 46 8.97 -13.12 2.38
N ALA A 47 9.94 -13.53 1.55
CA ALA A 47 10.56 -12.64 0.57
C ALA A 47 9.60 -12.19 -0.55
N ALA A 48 8.55 -12.97 -0.84
CA ALA A 48 7.53 -12.65 -1.84
C ALA A 48 6.39 -11.77 -1.29
N LEU A 49 6.19 -11.74 0.04
CA LEU A 49 5.09 -10.99 0.68
C LEU A 49 5.07 -9.50 0.33
N PRO A 50 6.20 -8.74 0.37
CA PRO A 50 6.16 -7.30 0.11
C PRO A 50 5.60 -6.99 -1.28
N GLY A 51 6.07 -7.73 -2.30
CA GLY A 51 5.56 -7.59 -3.66
C GLY A 51 4.08 -7.98 -3.77
N SER A 52 3.69 -9.10 -3.17
CA SER A 52 2.30 -9.57 -3.20
C SER A 52 1.32 -8.59 -2.56
N ILE A 53 1.68 -7.97 -1.44
CA ILE A 53 0.82 -7.01 -0.73
C ILE A 53 0.63 -5.75 -1.57
N VAL A 54 1.71 -5.24 -2.19
CA VAL A 54 1.62 -4.10 -3.10
C VAL A 54 0.66 -4.42 -4.25
N VAL A 55 0.81 -5.56 -4.92
CA VAL A 55 -0.11 -5.93 -6.02
C VAL A 55 -1.55 -6.08 -5.52
N ALA A 56 -1.77 -6.77 -4.39
CA ALA A 56 -3.11 -6.99 -3.84
C ALA A 56 -3.83 -5.69 -3.43
N THR A 57 -3.08 -4.66 -3.03
CA THR A 57 -3.64 -3.35 -2.65
C THR A 57 -3.82 -2.42 -3.84
N VAL A 58 -2.90 -2.47 -4.80
CA VAL A 58 -2.92 -1.59 -5.97
C VAL A 58 -3.94 -2.03 -7.02
N LEU A 59 -4.14 -3.34 -7.19
CA LEU A 59 -5.10 -3.88 -8.16
C LEU A 59 -6.52 -3.30 -7.99
N PRO A 60 -7.15 -3.34 -6.79
CA PRO A 60 -8.48 -2.74 -6.61
C PRO A 60 -8.46 -1.22 -6.71
N LEU A 61 -7.32 -0.55 -6.49
CA LEU A 61 -7.17 0.88 -6.76
C LEU A 61 -7.29 1.15 -8.27
N VAL A 62 -6.60 0.36 -9.10
CA VAL A 62 -6.67 0.50 -10.55
C VAL A 62 -8.09 0.24 -11.07
N GLU A 63 -8.78 -0.78 -10.53
CA GLU A 63 -10.18 -1.04 -10.88
C GLU A 63 -11.10 0.15 -10.55
N ARG A 64 -10.87 0.84 -9.42
CA ARG A 64 -11.67 2.00 -8.98
C ARG A 64 -11.32 3.29 -9.71
N LEU A 65 -10.05 3.50 -10.05
CA LEU A 65 -9.54 4.73 -10.65
C LEU A 65 -9.42 4.68 -12.18
N GLY A 66 -9.59 3.50 -12.80
CA GLY A 66 -9.61 3.32 -14.26
C GLY A 66 -8.23 3.28 -14.93
N LEU A 67 -8.25 3.38 -16.26
CA LEU A 67 -7.06 3.25 -17.12
C LEU A 67 -5.97 4.30 -16.81
N ALA A 68 -6.36 5.50 -16.37
CA ALA A 68 -5.42 6.53 -15.94
C ALA A 68 -4.51 6.05 -14.79
N ALA A 69 -5.07 5.37 -13.80
CA ALA A 69 -4.30 4.82 -12.68
C ALA A 69 -3.42 3.64 -13.10
N ALA A 70 -3.87 2.81 -14.05
CA ALA A 70 -3.07 1.73 -14.61
C ALA A 70 -1.81 2.29 -15.31
N LEU A 71 -1.98 3.30 -16.17
CA LEU A 71 -0.87 3.93 -16.89
C LEU A 71 0.12 4.61 -15.94
N ALA A 72 -0.38 5.32 -14.92
CA ALA A 72 0.45 5.95 -13.92
C ALA A 72 1.26 4.94 -13.10
N LEU A 73 0.65 3.81 -12.73
CA LEU A 73 1.33 2.72 -12.04
C LEU A 73 2.44 2.11 -12.90
N VAL A 74 2.17 1.83 -14.17
CA VAL A 74 3.17 1.28 -15.10
C VAL A 74 4.33 2.26 -15.28
N ALA A 75 4.04 3.57 -15.41
CA ALA A 75 5.06 4.61 -15.51
C ALA A 75 5.92 4.69 -14.23
N ALA A 76 5.29 4.66 -13.05
CA ALA A 76 5.99 4.67 -11.77
C ALA A 76 6.88 3.43 -11.61
N ILE A 77 6.35 2.22 -11.85
CA ILE A 77 7.12 0.97 -11.78
C ILE A 77 8.29 0.99 -12.78
N GLY A 78 8.04 1.41 -14.03
CA GLY A 78 9.08 1.50 -15.06
C GLY A 78 10.22 2.45 -14.67
N SER A 79 9.89 3.61 -14.12
CA SER A 79 10.90 4.56 -13.63
C SER A 79 11.70 4.01 -12.44
N MET A 80 11.06 3.23 -11.56
CA MET A 80 11.70 2.60 -10.42
C MET A 80 12.66 1.48 -10.84
N VAL A 81 12.31 0.72 -11.88
CA VAL A 81 13.21 -0.29 -12.47
C VAL A 81 14.45 0.35 -13.10
N PHE A 82 14.30 1.52 -13.74
CA PHE A 82 15.41 2.15 -14.46
C PHE A 82 16.34 2.95 -13.55
N ARG A 83 15.81 3.66 -12.54
CA ARG A 83 16.60 4.59 -11.72
C ARG A 83 16.73 4.20 -10.25
N ARG A 84 15.98 3.19 -9.77
CA ARG A 84 15.95 2.74 -8.37
C ARG A 84 15.71 3.86 -7.34
N SER A 85 15.17 4.99 -7.78
CA SER A 85 14.94 6.18 -6.96
C SER A 85 13.45 6.35 -6.71
N GLU A 86 13.05 6.31 -5.45
CA GLU A 86 11.65 6.40 -5.01
C GLU A 86 11.04 7.77 -5.34
N LEU A 87 11.81 8.84 -5.18
CA LEU A 87 11.36 10.20 -5.49
C LEU A 87 11.02 10.37 -6.97
N LEU A 88 11.84 9.80 -7.87
CA LEU A 88 11.56 9.84 -9.31
C LEU A 88 10.31 9.04 -9.66
N ALA A 89 10.10 7.88 -9.04
CA ALA A 89 8.89 7.09 -9.24
C ALA A 89 7.63 7.82 -8.80
N LEU A 90 7.68 8.53 -7.68
CA LEU A 90 6.59 9.37 -7.21
C LEU A 90 6.28 10.50 -8.19
N ILE A 91 7.30 11.25 -8.63
CA ILE A 91 7.11 12.37 -9.56
C ILE A 91 6.53 11.88 -10.89
N VAL A 92 7.08 10.80 -11.45
CA VAL A 92 6.62 10.23 -12.72
C VAL A 92 5.20 9.68 -12.60
N GLY A 93 4.88 8.95 -11.54
CA GLY A 93 3.54 8.43 -11.31
C GLY A 93 2.50 9.53 -11.13
N MET A 94 2.80 10.54 -10.31
CA MET A 94 1.91 11.70 -10.12
C MET A 94 1.74 12.52 -11.41
N GLY A 95 2.83 12.72 -12.16
CA GLY A 95 2.78 13.39 -13.46
C GLY A 95 1.93 12.62 -14.47
N ALA A 96 2.10 11.30 -14.55
CA ALA A 96 1.37 10.43 -15.46
C ALA A 96 -0.13 10.41 -15.16
N VAL A 97 -0.55 10.28 -13.89
CA VAL A 97 -1.99 10.31 -13.55
C VAL A 97 -2.61 11.68 -13.81
N SER A 98 -1.87 12.75 -13.53
CA SER A 98 -2.35 14.12 -13.75
C SER A 98 -2.51 14.42 -15.24
N ALA A 99 -1.54 14.00 -16.06
CA ALA A 99 -1.61 14.13 -17.50
C ALA A 99 -2.73 13.27 -18.10
N ALA A 100 -2.85 12.00 -17.69
CA ALA A 100 -3.91 11.10 -18.16
C ALA A 100 -5.31 11.70 -17.91
N ARG A 101 -5.52 12.24 -16.70
CA ARG A 101 -6.77 12.93 -16.37
C ARG A 101 -6.98 14.21 -17.18
N ALA A 102 -5.92 14.98 -17.45
CA ALA A 102 -6.01 16.18 -18.28
C ALA A 102 -6.42 15.87 -19.74
N PHE A 103 -6.06 14.69 -20.26
CA PHE A 103 -6.49 14.22 -21.58
C PHE A 103 -7.86 13.51 -21.59
N GLY A 104 -8.55 13.44 -20.45
CA GLY A 104 -9.90 12.89 -20.34
C GLY A 104 -9.99 11.38 -20.10
N LEU A 105 -8.90 10.73 -19.69
CA LEU A 105 -8.92 9.36 -19.12
C LEU A 105 -9.25 9.38 -17.62
#